data_AF-A0A9X4M904-F1
#
_entry.id   AF-A0A9X4M904-F1
#
_cell.length_a   1.000
_cell.length_b   1.000
_cell.length_c   1.000
_cell.angle_alpha   90.00
_cell.angle_beta   90.00
_cell.angle_gamma   90.00
#
_symmetry.space_group_name_H-M   'P 1'
#
loop_
_entity.id
_entity.type
_entity.pdbx_description
1 polymer ?
#
loop_
_entity_poly.entity_id
_entity_poly.type
_entity_poly.pdbx_seq_one_letter_code
_entity_poly.pdbx_strand_id
1 'polypeptide(L)' 'IPDYQAFQTQGITIGSGAVESTIKQIGRRIKISGAQWKRDNLPQVLKHRCAYLNLNLA' A
#
# COMPACT_ATOMS: atom_id res chain seq x y z
N ILE A 1 3.47 -25.02 -3.46
CA ILE A 1 4.19 -24.04 -2.61
C ILE A 1 4.43 -22.82 -3.49
N PRO A 2 4.18 -21.58 -3.04
CA PRO A 2 4.45 -20.38 -3.84
C PRO A 2 5.92 -20.32 -4.27
N ASP A 3 6.18 -19.95 -5.53
CA ASP A 3 7.52 -19.86 -6.10
C ASP A 3 8.16 -18.51 -5.76
N TYR A 4 8.76 -18.43 -4.57
CA TYR A 4 9.37 -17.20 -4.06
C TYR A 4 10.50 -16.69 -4.94
N GLN A 5 11.21 -17.58 -5.65
CA GLN A 5 12.32 -17.21 -6.52
C GLN A 5 11.81 -16.45 -7.75
N ALA A 6 10.76 -16.94 -8.42
CA ALA A 6 10.12 -16.24 -9.53
C ALA A 6 9.58 -14.87 -9.10
N PHE A 7 8.98 -14.76 -7.91
CA PHE A 7 8.48 -13.49 -7.39
C PHE A 7 9.60 -12.49 -7.10
N GLN A 8 10.72 -12.95 -6.53
CA GLN A 8 11.89 -12.10 -6.34
C GLN A 8 12.46 -11.61 -7.68
N THR A 9 12.54 -12.48 -8.70
CA THR A 9 13.01 -12.09 -10.05
C THR A 9 12.08 -11.09 -10.74
N GLN A 10 10.77 -11.17 -10.47
CA GLN A 10 9.77 -10.21 -10.96
C GLN A 10 9.75 -8.88 -10.16
N GLY A 11 10.63 -8.73 -9.17
CA GLY A 11 10.66 -7.55 -8.29
C GLY A 11 9.51 -7.50 -7.29
N ILE A 12 8.74 -8.58 -7.15
CA ILE A 12 7.67 -8.69 -6.18
C ILE A 12 8.31 -8.92 -4.81
N THR A 13 7.98 -8.05 -3.86
CA THR A 13 8.43 -8.21 -2.48
C THR A 13 7.92 -9.53 -1.90
N ILE A 14 8.85 -10.40 -1.55
CA ILE A 14 8.59 -11.68 -0.87
C ILE A 14 8.70 -11.57 0.66
N GLY A 15 9.31 -10.49 1.17
CA GLY A 15 9.43 -10.23 2.61
C GLY A 15 8.24 -9.45 3.15
N SER A 16 7.62 -9.91 4.24
CA SER A 16 6.44 -9.24 4.81
C SER A 16 6.74 -7.84 5.32
N GLY A 17 7.96 -7.57 5.80
CA GLY A 17 8.31 -6.30 6.44
C GLY A 17 8.12 -5.06 5.57
N ALA A 18 8.42 -5.14 4.27
CA ALA A 18 8.22 -4.02 3.35
C ALA A 18 6.71 -3.79 3.08
N VAL A 19 5.92 -4.85 3.00
CA VAL A 19 4.44 -4.76 2.87
C VAL A 19 3.83 -4.20 4.15
N GLU A 20 4.20 -4.74 5.32
CA GLU A 20 3.70 -4.32 6.62
C GLU A 20 4.03 -2.86 6.93
N SER A 21 5.26 -2.41 6.64
CA SER A 21 5.66 -1.02 6.84
C SER A 21 4.91 -0.07 5.91
N THR A 22 4.67 -0.45 4.65
CA THR A 22 3.86 0.33 3.70
C THR A 22 2.42 0.47 4.18
N ILE A 23 1.79 -0.62 4.62
CA ILE A 23 0.43 -0.60 5.17
C ILE A 23 0.34 0.29 6.43
N LYS A 24 1.34 0.22 7.32
CA LYS A 24 1.40 1.09 8.52
C LYS A 24 1.49 2.57 8.15
N GLN A 25 2.27 2.93 7.12
CA GLN A 25 2.37 4.30 6.63
C GLN A 25 1.04 4.81 6.05
N ILE A 26 0.37 3.99 5.23
CA ILE A 26 -0.97 4.30 4.70
C ILE A 26 -1.97 4.49 5.84
N GLY A 27 -2.01 3.54 6.78
CA GLY A 27 -2.92 3.58 7.93
C GLY A 27 -2.75 4.85 8.77
N ARG A 28 -1.52 5.27 9.05
CA ARG A 28 -1.21 6.50 9.79
C ARG A 28 -1.74 7.76 9.10
N ARG A 29 -1.85 7.77 7.76
CA ARG A 29 -2.32 8.93 7.00
C ARG A 29 -3.83 8.94 6.74
N ILE A 30 -4.48 7.78 6.77
CA ILE A 30 -5.92 7.65 6.49
C ILE A 30 -6.76 7.60 7.77
N LYS A 31 -6.26 6.96 8.84
CA LYS A 31 -6.95 6.90 10.14
C LYS A 31 -6.69 8.18 10.94
N ILE A 32 -7.36 9.25 10.56
CA ILE A 32 -7.38 10.51 11.30
C ILE A 32 -8.48 10.41 12.36
N SER A 33 -8.13 10.69 13.62
CA SER A 33 -9.09 10.65 14.73
C SER A 33 -10.25 11.61 14.47
N GLY A 34 -11.49 11.15 14.68
CA GLY A 34 -12.70 11.94 14.46
C GLY A 34 -13.11 12.11 12.98
N ALA A 35 -12.29 11.68 12.02
CA ALA A 35 -12.65 11.71 10.61
C ALA A 35 -13.31 10.39 10.17
N GLN A 36 -14.36 10.48 9.36
CA GLN A 36 -14.97 9.35 8.67
C GLN A 36 -14.92 9.57 7.17
N TRP A 37 -14.61 8.51 6.43
CA TRP A 37 -14.56 8.54 4.98
C TRP A 37 -15.86 7.99 4.40
N LYS A 38 -16.38 8.63 3.35
CA LYS A 38 -17.37 8.01 2.48
C LYS A 38 -16.72 6.84 1.74
N ARG A 39 -17.37 5.68 1.70
CA ARG A 39 -16.82 4.47 1.05
C ARG A 39 -16.44 4.70 -0.41
N ASP A 40 -17.21 5.50 -1.13
CA ASP A 40 -16.95 5.87 -2.53
C ASP A 40 -15.62 6.59 -2.75
N ASN A 41 -15.18 7.39 -1.78
CA ASN A 41 -13.95 8.16 -1.89
C ASN A 41 -12.70 7.36 -1.49
N LEU A 42 -12.88 6.23 -0.78
CA LEU A 42 -11.76 5.42 -0.28
C LEU A 42 -10.84 4.91 -1.40
N PRO A 43 -11.34 4.34 -2.53
CA PRO A 43 -10.47 3.82 -3.58
C PRO A 43 -9.57 4.90 -4.19
N GLN A 44 -10.10 6.09 -4.43
CA GLN A 44 -9.33 7.21 -4.97
C GLN A 44 -8.20 7.64 -4.02
N VAL A 45 -8.54 7.84 -2.74
CA VAL A 45 -7.56 8.24 -1.72
C VAL A 45 -6.48 7.18 -1.54
N LEU A 46 -6.86 5.91 -1.46
CA LEU A 46 -5.93 4.79 -1.36
C LEU A 46 -5.02 4.72 -2.59
N LYS A 47 -5.57 4.86 -3.80
CA LYS A 47 -4.79 4.87 -5.04
C LYS A 47 -3.72 5.95 -5.03
N HIS A 48 -4.05 7.19 -4.67
CA HIS A 48 -3.06 8.27 -4.60
C HIS A 48 -1.97 8.00 -3.55
N ARG A 49 -2.31 7.44 -2.39
CA ARG A 49 -1.32 7.09 -1.35
C ARG A 49 -0.41 5.95 -1.80
N CYS A 50 -0.97 4.93 -2.44
CA CYS A 50 -0.19 3.84 -3.01
C CYS A 50 0.73 4.35 -4.13
N ALA A 51 0.22 5.15 -5.05
CA ALA A 51 1.00 5.78 -6.12
C ALA A 51 2.21 6.56 -5.57
N TYR A 52 1.98 7.41 -4.57
CA TYR A 52 3.04 8.17 -3.90
C TYR A 52 4.11 7.28 -3.26
N LEU A 53 3.71 6.24 -2.52
CA LEU A 53 4.65 5.34 -1.83
C LEU A 53 5.42 4.42 -2.78
N ASN A 54 4.82 4.09 -3.93
CA ASN A 54 5.47 3.30 -4.98
C ASN A 54 6.22 4.16 -6.00
N LEU A 55 6.37 5.48 -5.76
CA LEU A 55 6.99 6.44 -6.68
C LEU A 55 6.39 6.45 -8.09
N ASN A 56 5.14 5.99 -8.21
CA ASN A 56 4.42 5.87 -9.47
C ASN A 56 3.42 7.03 -9.57
N LEU A 57 3.92 8.22 -9.87
CA LEU A 57 3.14 9.47 -9.92
C LEU A 57 2.43 9.71 -11.28
N ALA A 58 2.29 8.67 -12.10
CA ALA A 58 1.70 8.73 -13.44
C ALA A 58 0.17 8.90 -13.42
#